data_AF-J5H052-F1
#
_entry.id   AF-J5H052-F1
#
_cell.length_a   1.000
_cell.length_b   1.000
_cell.length_c   1.000
_cell.angle_alpha   90.00
_cell.angle_beta   90.00
_cell.angle_gamma   90.00
#
_symmetry.space_group_name_H-M   'P 1'
#
loop_
_entity.id
_entity.type
_entity.pdbx_description
1 polymer ?
#
loop_
_entity_poly.entity_id
_entity_poly.type
_entity_poly.pdbx_seq_one_letter_code
_entity_poly.pdbx_strand_id
1 'polypeptide(L)'
;MSKNKKIVISLLVIVVLMAVVPLFMLKNAEFGGSDDAGSEVVSEIQGGEYEPWFNPIIETALGKELPGEVESLLFCVQTGIGVGIIAFYMGRLVERKKHEDKSKE
;
A
#
# COMPACT_ATOMS: atom_id res chain seq x y z
N MET A 1 -15.52 22.49 -13.84
CA MET A 1 -14.56 21.38 -13.60
C MET A 1 -14.55 20.47 -14.83
N SER A 2 -13.39 20.15 -15.41
CA SER A 2 -13.33 19.28 -16.60
C SER A 2 -13.90 17.89 -16.31
N LYS A 3 -14.45 17.21 -17.33
CA LYS A 3 -15.02 15.86 -17.18
C LYS A 3 -14.03 14.90 -16.50
N ASN A 4 -12.76 14.95 -16.89
CA ASN A 4 -11.70 14.11 -16.31
C ASN A 4 -11.47 14.40 -14.82
N LYS A 5 -11.47 15.68 -14.41
CA LYS A 5 -11.30 16.03 -13.00
C LYS A 5 -12.48 15.53 -12.16
N LYS A 6 -13.71 15.52 -12.68
CA LYS A 6 -14.87 14.91 -12.00
C LYS A 6 -14.70 13.40 -11.83
N ILE A 7 -14.24 12.70 -12.87
CA ILE A 7 -13.97 11.26 -12.82
C ILE A 7 -12.90 10.94 -11.77
N VAL A 8 -11.77 11.66 -11.77
CA VAL A 8 -10.68 11.43 -10.81
C VAL A 8 -11.15 11.61 -9.36
N ILE A 9 -11.88 12.69 -9.06
CA ILE A 9 -12.40 12.90 -7.70
C ILE A 9 -13.39 11.81 -7.32
N SER A 10 -14.28 11.41 -8.23
CA SER A 10 -15.22 10.31 -7.98
C SER A 10 -14.51 9.00 -7.67
N LEU A 11 -13.46 8.66 -8.43
CA LEU A 11 -12.68 7.44 -8.21
C LEU A 11 -11.95 7.48 -6.87
N LEU A 12 -11.35 8.61 -6.49
CA LEU A 12 -10.72 8.76 -5.18
C LEU A 12 -11.70 8.59 -4.03
N VAL A 13 -12.91 9.15 -4.14
CA VAL A 13 -13.97 8.95 -3.13
C VAL A 13 -14.36 7.48 -3.05
N ILE A 14 -14.52 6.78 -4.17
CA ILE A 14 -14.84 5.35 -4.18
C ILE A 14 -13.75 4.53 -3.48
N VAL A 15 -12.47 4.80 -3.76
CA VAL A 15 -11.35 4.11 -3.10
C VAL A 15 -11.37 4.35 -1.59
N VAL A 16 -11.61 5.59 -1.14
CA VAL A 16 -11.72 5.90 0.29
C VAL A 16 -12.90 5.16 0.92
N LEU A 17 -14.06 5.13 0.25
CA LEU A 17 -15.22 4.38 0.73
C LEU A 17 -14.94 2.87 0.83
N MET A 18 -14.24 2.29 -0.16
CA MET A 18 -13.86 0.88 -0.13
C MET A 18 -12.94 0.55 1.04
N ALA A 19 -12.06 1.48 1.45
CA ALA A 19 -11.19 1.29 2.62
C ALA A 19 -11.94 1.49 3.94
N VAL A 20 -12.84 2.47 4.02
CA VAL A 20 -13.46 2.89 5.28
C VAL A 20 -14.73 2.09 5.62
N VAL A 21 -15.55 1.74 4.64
CA VAL A 21 -16.83 1.04 4.87
C VAL A 21 -16.65 -0.31 5.59
N PRO A 22 -15.69 -1.18 5.22
CA PRO A 22 -15.45 -2.45 5.90
C PRO A 22 -15.14 -2.29 7.39
N LEU A 23 -14.39 -1.24 7.78
CA LEU A 23 -14.02 -0.99 9.19
C LEU A 23 -15.24 -0.79 10.10
N PHE A 24 -16.34 -0.27 9.56
CA PHE A 24 -17.58 -0.04 10.32
C PHE A 24 -18.59 -1.18 10.20
N MET A 25 -18.61 -1.89 9.06
CA MET A 25 -19.53 -3.01 8.83
C MET A 25 -19.03 -4.32 9.44
N LEU A 26 -17.71 -4.55 9.48
CA LEU A 26 -17.08 -5.79 9.90
C LEU A 26 -16.31 -5.60 11.22
N LYS A 27 -17.01 -5.20 12.28
CA LYS A 27 -16.42 -4.83 13.58
C LYS A 27 -15.67 -5.97 14.29
N ASN A 28 -15.95 -7.22 13.93
CA ASN A 28 -15.32 -8.41 14.51
C ASN A 28 -14.47 -9.18 13.48
N ALA A 29 -14.19 -8.58 12.31
CA ALA A 29 -13.27 -9.20 11.36
C ALA A 29 -11.84 -8.95 11.79
N GLU A 30 -11.00 -9.99 11.70
CA GLU A 30 -9.55 -9.85 11.81
C GLU A 30 -9.05 -9.21 10.52
N PHE A 31 -8.68 -7.93 10.60
CA PHE A 31 -8.02 -7.23 9.51
C PHE A 31 -6.54 -7.62 9.55
N GLY A 32 -6.21 -8.72 8.87
CA GLY A 32 -4.84 -9.20 8.68
C GLY A 32 -4.21 -8.72 7.36
N GLY A 33 -2.93 -9.05 7.17
CA GLY A 33 -2.25 -8.84 5.90
C GLY A 33 -2.79 -9.76 4.81
N SER A 34 -2.51 -9.44 3.54
CA SER A 34 -2.80 -10.35 2.43
C SER A 34 -2.04 -11.67 2.55
N ASP A 35 -0.86 -11.61 3.16
CA ASP A 35 0.08 -12.72 3.24
C ASP A 35 -0.36 -13.73 4.31
N ASP A 36 -1.00 -13.24 5.38
CA ASP A 36 -1.65 -14.08 6.40
C ASP A 36 -2.81 -14.87 5.80
N ALA A 37 -3.70 -14.19 5.07
CA ALA A 37 -4.85 -14.82 4.41
C ALA A 37 -4.43 -15.88 3.38
N GLY A 38 -3.30 -15.66 2.69
CA GLY A 38 -2.73 -16.65 1.77
C GLY A 38 -2.23 -17.90 2.50
N SER A 39 -1.51 -17.71 3.60
CA SER A 39 -0.94 -18.80 4.39
C SER A 39 -2.01 -19.68 5.03
N GLU A 40 -3.11 -19.09 5.50
CA GLU A 40 -4.25 -19.82 6.09
C GLU A 40 -4.94 -20.72 5.07
N VAL A 41 -5.25 -20.19 3.87
CA VAL A 41 -5.87 -20.96 2.79
C VAL A 41 -4.97 -22.12 2.32
N VAL A 42 -3.66 -21.89 2.25
CA VAL A 42 -2.70 -22.94 1.87
C VAL A 42 -2.66 -24.05 2.93
N SER A 43 -2.71 -23.69 4.20
CA SER A 43 -2.73 -24.64 5.32
C SER A 43 -4.01 -25.49 5.32
N GLU A 44 -5.17 -24.90 5.00
CA GLU A 44 -6.44 -25.61 4.83
C GLU A 44 -6.41 -26.63 3.67
N ILE A 45 -5.84 -26.26 2.53
CA ILE A 45 -5.80 -27.12 1.33
C ILE A 45 -4.81 -28.28 1.51
N GLN A 46 -3.65 -28.02 2.11
CA GLN A 46 -2.58 -29.00 2.24
C GLN A 46 -2.77 -29.96 3.43
N GLY A 47 -3.66 -29.62 4.37
CA GLY A 47 -4.02 -30.47 5.51
C GLY A 47 -2.92 -30.55 6.59
N GLY A 48 -2.02 -29.57 6.63
CA GLY A 48 -0.91 -29.47 7.58
C GLY A 48 -0.24 -28.08 7.54
N GLU A 49 0.68 -27.83 8.47
CA GLU A 49 1.45 -26.57 8.47
C GLU A 49 2.28 -26.44 7.19
N TYR A 50 2.13 -25.31 6.50
CA TYR A 50 2.88 -24.99 5.29
C TYR A 50 4.34 -24.70 5.64
N GLU A 51 5.28 -25.40 4.98
CA GLU A 51 6.70 -25.12 5.12
C GLU A 51 7.14 -24.12 4.03
N PRO A 52 7.66 -22.92 4.39
CA PRO A 52 8.12 -21.94 3.42
C PRO A 52 9.27 -22.46 2.57
N TRP A 53 9.16 -22.40 1.25
CA TRP A 53 10.27 -22.72 0.33
C TRP A 53 11.32 -21.61 0.23
N PHE A 54 11.06 -20.47 0.88
CA PHE A 54 11.95 -19.31 0.93
C PHE A 54 11.78 -18.56 2.25
N ASN A 55 12.89 -18.35 2.97
CA ASN A 55 12.94 -17.45 4.11
C ASN A 55 13.58 -16.12 3.71
N PRO A 56 13.03 -14.98 4.15
CA PRO A 56 13.68 -13.68 3.99
C PRO A 56 15.12 -13.70 4.49
N ILE A 57 16.02 -13.04 3.75
CA ILE A 57 17.45 -12.95 4.10
C ILE A 57 17.63 -12.32 5.48
N ILE A 58 16.78 -11.36 5.82
CA ILE A 58 16.79 -10.65 7.11
C ILE A 58 16.48 -11.64 8.25
N GLU A 59 15.44 -12.46 8.11
CA GLU A 59 15.09 -13.48 9.11
C GLU A 59 16.16 -14.56 9.22
N THR A 60 16.72 -14.98 8.09
CA THR A 60 17.84 -15.93 8.05
C THR A 60 19.07 -15.39 8.79
N ALA A 61 19.36 -14.10 8.65
CA ALA A 61 20.48 -13.44 9.33
C ALA A 61 20.21 -13.19 10.83
N LEU A 62 18.96 -12.92 11.20
CA LEU A 62 18.52 -12.71 12.59
C LEU A 62 18.29 -14.03 13.35
N GLY A 63 18.16 -15.16 12.64
CA GLY A 63 17.87 -16.48 13.22
C GLY A 63 16.49 -16.58 13.87
N LYS A 64 15.60 -15.63 13.58
CA LYS A 64 14.23 -15.53 14.12
C LYS A 64 13.38 -14.66 13.20
N GLU A 65 12.07 -14.82 13.29
CA GLU A 65 11.12 -13.96 12.57
C GLU A 65 11.27 -12.49 12.97
N LEU A 66 11.00 -11.62 12.00
CA LEU A 66 11.05 -10.18 12.21
C LEU A 66 9.88 -9.79 13.12
N PRO A 67 10.10 -8.99 14.18
CA PRO A 67 8.99 -8.51 14.99
C PRO A 67 8.03 -7.69 14.11
N GLY A 68 6.72 -7.93 14.20
CA GLY A 68 5.72 -7.24 13.37
C GLY A 68 5.74 -5.71 13.51
N GLU A 69 6.21 -5.18 14.65
CA GLU A 69 6.45 -3.74 14.85
C GLU A 69 7.56 -3.20 13.94
N VAL A 70 8.64 -3.97 13.77
CA VAL A 70 9.78 -3.62 12.91
C VAL A 70 9.39 -3.76 11.44
N GLU A 71 8.62 -4.80 11.09
CA GLU A 71 8.04 -4.98 9.76
C GLU A 71 7.17 -3.77 9.37
N SER A 72 6.23 -3.40 10.23
CA SER A 72 5.36 -2.23 10.05
C SER A 72 6.17 -0.94 9.90
N LEU A 73 7.24 -0.76 10.69
CA LEU A 73 8.15 0.38 10.57
C LEU A 73 8.83 0.43 9.20
N LEU A 74 9.32 -0.70 8.69
CA LEU A 74 9.93 -0.78 7.37
C LEU A 74 8.92 -0.44 6.27
N PHE A 75 7.67 -0.92 6.38
CA PHE A 75 6.58 -0.52 5.48
C PHE A 75 6.28 0.98 5.54
N CYS A 76 6.27 1.58 6.73
CA CYS A 76 6.08 3.03 6.88
C CYS A 76 7.22 3.82 6.22
N VAL A 77 8.47 3.39 6.37
CA VAL A 77 9.62 4.03 5.71
C VAL A 77 9.52 3.91 4.19
N GLN A 78 9.20 2.72 3.67
CA GLN A 78 8.96 2.52 2.24
C GLN A 78 7.84 3.43 1.70
N THR A 79 6.73 3.53 2.45
CA THR A 79 5.62 4.42 2.14
C THR A 79 6.06 5.87 2.09
N GLY A 80 6.83 6.33 3.09
CA GLY A 80 7.34 7.69 3.17
C GLY A 80 8.25 8.05 1.98
N ILE A 81 9.15 7.13 1.60
CA ILE A 81 10.01 7.30 0.43
C ILE A 81 9.17 7.35 -0.86
N GLY A 82 8.23 6.42 -1.02
CA GLY A 82 7.36 6.36 -2.20
C GLY A 82 6.52 7.63 -2.37
N VAL A 83 5.89 8.10 -1.29
CA VAL A 83 5.12 9.36 -1.27
C VAL A 83 6.03 10.55 -1.59
N GLY A 84 7.23 10.61 -1.01
CA GLY A 84 8.20 11.67 -1.28
C GLY A 84 8.58 11.77 -2.76
N ILE A 85 8.86 10.63 -3.40
CA ILE A 85 9.17 10.56 -4.83
C ILE A 85 7.97 11.05 -5.66
N ILE A 86 6.76 10.53 -5.41
CA ILE A 86 5.55 10.91 -6.16
C ILE A 86 5.27 12.41 -6.02
N ALA A 87 5.33 12.94 -4.80
CA ALA A 87 5.10 14.36 -4.53
C ALA A 87 6.13 15.25 -5.23
N PHE A 88 7.41 14.87 -5.23
CA PHE A 88 8.45 15.59 -5.95
C PHE A 88 8.18 15.64 -7.46
N TYR A 89 7.84 14.50 -8.08
CA TYR A 89 7.49 14.47 -9.51
C TYR A 89 6.25 15.29 -9.83
N MET A 90 5.19 15.18 -9.04
CA MET A 90 3.99 16.01 -9.22
C MET A 90 4.32 17.50 -9.12
N GLY A 91 5.13 17.91 -8.14
CA GLY A 91 5.60 19.29 -8.00
C GLY A 91 6.36 19.78 -9.24
N ARG A 92 7.33 19.00 -9.72
CA ARG A 92 8.09 19.27 -10.96
C ARG A 92 7.19 19.42 -12.19
N LEU A 93 6.16 18.58 -12.33
CA LEU A 93 5.22 18.66 -13.45
C LEU A 93 4.36 19.93 -13.40
N VAL A 94 3.91 20.33 -12.20
CA VAL A 94 3.16 21.56 -11.99
C VAL A 94 4.02 22.79 -12.29
N GLU A 95 5.26 22.79 -11.82
CA GLU A 95 6.23 23.85 -12.10
C GLU A 95 6.52 23.96 -13.61
N ARG A 96 6.84 22.84 -14.28
CA ARG A 96 7.08 22.81 -15.73
C ARG A 96 5.94 23.44 -16.50
N LYS A 97 4.70 23.06 -16.17
CA LYS A 97 3.50 23.64 -16.82
C LYS A 97 3.42 25.15 -16.63
N LYS A 98 3.70 25.65 -15.42
CA LYS A 98 3.70 27.09 -15.13
C LYS A 98 4.74 27.86 -15.97
N HIS A 99 5.91 27.28 -16.21
CA HIS A 99 6.94 27.87 -17.06
C HIS A 99 6.56 27.81 -18.55
N GLU A 100 6.00 26.70 -19.03
CA GLU A 100 5.50 26.57 -20.40
C GLU A 100 4.39 27.57 -20.71
N ASP A 101 3.48 27.80 -19.76
CA ASP A 101 2.39 28.76 -19.92
C ASP A 101 2.91 30.21 -19.94
N LYS A 102 3.89 30.56 -19.08
CA LYS A 102 4.56 31.88 -19.09
C LYS A 102 5.37 32.17 -20.35
N SER A 103 5.95 31.15 -20.98
CA SER A 103 6.73 31.32 -22.21
C SER A 103 5.88 31.51 -23.47
N LYS A 104 4.56 31.26 -23.38
CA LYS A 104 3.61 31.43 -24.48
C LYS A 104 2.89 32.78 -24.46
N GLU A 105 3.10 33.55 -23.40
CA GLU A 105 2.60 34.92 -23.20
C GLU A 105 3.66 35.92 -23.66
#